data_AF-A0A1C4VRY5-F1
#
_entry.id   AF-A0A1C4VRY5-F1
#
_cell.length_a   1.000
_cell.length_b   1.000
_cell.length_c   1.000
_cell.angle_alpha   90.00
_cell.angle_beta   90.00
_cell.angle_gamma   90.00
#
_symmetry.space_group_name_H-M   'P 1'
#
loop_
_entity.id
_entity.type
_entity.pdbx_description
1 polymer ?
#
loop_
_entity_poly.entity_id
_entity_poly.type
_entity_poly.pdbx_seq_one_letter_code
_entity_poly.pdbx_strand_id
1 'polypeptide(L)' 'MELIGAAWRKSTRSGQGECVEVADNLVGVVGVRDSKDPTGPVLTFDPQSWRAFVTSAKRR' A
#
# COMPACT_ATOMS: atom_id res chain seq x y z
N MET A 1 -0.37 -13.05 -7.80
CA MET A 1 -0.96 -13.09 -6.46
C MET A 1 -2.27 -12.33 -6.52
N GLU A 2 -3.40 -12.98 -6.25
CA GLU A 2 -4.71 -12.34 -6.38
C GLU A 2 -5.03 -11.53 -5.12
N LEU A 3 -5.25 -10.22 -5.29
CA LEU A 3 -5.58 -9.29 -4.20
C LEU A 3 -7.11 -9.18 -4.01
N ILE A 4 -7.81 -10.29 -4.21
CA ILE A 4 -9.26 -10.36 -4.11
C ILE A 4 -9.66 -10.07 -2.66
N GLY A 5 -10.53 -9.07 -2.46
CA GLY A 5 -10.92 -8.62 -1.13
C GLY A 5 -9.98 -7.60 -0.47
N ALA A 6 -9.01 -7.04 -1.20
CA ALA A 6 -8.18 -5.95 -0.71
C ALA A 6 -9.02 -4.72 -0.32
N ALA A 7 -8.93 -4.32 0.94
CA ALA A 7 -9.55 -3.11 1.47
C ALA A 7 -8.55 -1.95 1.35
N TRP A 8 -8.59 -1.26 0.21
CA TRP A 8 -7.70 -0.16 -0.11
C TRP A 8 -7.96 1.05 0.79
N ARG A 9 -6.91 1.52 1.45
CA ARG A 9 -6.93 2.69 2.31
C ARG A 9 -5.94 3.72 1.82
N LYS A 10 -6.42 4.95 1.62
CA LYS A 10 -5.58 6.11 1.32
C LYS A 10 -4.99 6.67 2.61
N SER A 11 -3.75 7.15 2.56
CA SER A 11 -3.15 7.83 3.70
C SER A 11 -3.86 9.16 3.97
N THR A 12 -4.05 9.49 5.26
CA THR A 12 -4.62 10.79 5.67
C THR A 12 -3.70 11.97 5.38
N ARG A 13 -2.41 11.71 5.07
CA ARG A 13 -1.41 12.70 4.68
C ARG A 13 -1.41 13.01 3.18
N SER A 14 -2.26 12.34 2.40
CA SER A 14 -2.31 12.51 0.95
C SER A 14 -3.07 13.79 0.56
N GLY A 15 -2.37 14.71 -0.09
CA GLY A 15 -2.94 15.96 -0.65
C GLY A 15 -3.63 15.76 -2.01
N GLN A 16 -3.83 16.85 -2.76
CA GLN A 16 -4.55 16.84 -4.04
C GLN A 16 -3.75 16.23 -5.19
N GLY A 17 -3.52 14.91 -5.13
CA GLY A 17 -3.25 14.14 -6.34
C GLY A 17 -1.83 13.61 -6.50
N GLU A 18 -1.20 13.07 -5.47
CA GLU A 18 -0.06 12.14 -5.57
C GLU A 18 -0.23 11.14 -4.40
N CYS A 19 -1.15 10.17 -4.54
CA CYS A 19 -1.60 9.36 -3.42
C CYS A 19 -1.26 7.89 -3.61
N VAL A 20 -0.81 7.25 -2.53
CA VAL A 20 -0.62 5.81 -2.45
C VAL A 20 -1.78 5.21 -1.67
N GLU A 21 -2.35 4.11 -2.17
CA GLU A 21 -3.30 3.29 -1.41
C GLU A 21 -2.61 2.02 -0.92
N VAL A 22 -2.95 1.60 0.29
CA VAL A 22 -2.41 0.41 0.92
C VAL A 22 -3.55 -0.51 1.35
N ALA A 23 -3.40 -1.80 1.08
CA ALA A 23 -4.26 -2.86 1.58
C ALA A 23 -3.43 -3.78 2.47
N ASP A 24 -3.69 -3.74 3.77
CA ASP A 24 -3.01 -4.53 4.81
C ASP A 24 -3.93 -5.58 5.47
N ASN A 25 -5.16 -5.73 4.94
CA ASN A 25 -6.16 -6.65 5.44
C ASN A 25 -6.03 -8.08 4.88
N LEU A 26 -5.08 -8.31 3.97
CA LEU A 26 -4.84 -9.61 3.36
C LEU A 26 -3.83 -10.41 4.20
N VAL A 27 -4.08 -11.72 4.32
CA VAL A 27 -3.19 -12.59 5.09
C VAL A 27 -1.87 -12.77 4.33
N GLY A 28 -0.76 -12.40 4.99
CA GLY A 28 0.59 -12.64 4.47
C GLY A 28 1.05 -11.71 3.36
N VAL A 29 0.25 -10.72 2.96
CA VAL A 29 0.63 -9.75 1.93
C VAL A 29 0.08 -8.35 2.23
N VAL A 30 0.89 -7.35 1.93
CA VAL A 30 0.47 -5.95 1.90
C VAL A 30 0.54 -5.46 0.46
N GLY A 31 -0.59 -5.01 -0.08
CA GLY A 31 -0.70 -4.43 -1.41
C GLY A 31 -0.50 -2.91 -1.36
N VAL A 32 0.24 -2.37 -2.33
CA VAL A 32 0.48 -0.94 -2.48
C VAL A 32 0.28 -0.56 -3.94
N ARG A 33 -0.58 0.42 -4.21
CA ARG A 33 -0.85 0.89 -5.57
C ARG A 33 -0.93 2.40 -5.65
N ASP A 34 -0.78 2.92 -6.87
CA ASP A 34 -1.07 4.31 -7.16
C ASP A 34 -2.59 4.54 -7.15
N SER A 35 -3.05 5.55 -6.42
CA SER A 35 -4.46 5.95 -6.43
C SER A 35 -4.92 6.45 -7.81
N LYS A 36 -4.01 6.95 -8.64
CA LYS A 36 -4.30 7.46 -9.99
C LYS A 36 -4.45 6.37 -11.03
N ASP A 37 -3.85 5.21 -10.79
CA ASP A 37 -3.97 4.05 -11.65
C ASP A 37 -4.39 2.81 -10.84
N PRO A 38 -5.67 2.73 -10.41
CA PRO A 38 -6.17 1.62 -9.61
C PRO A 38 -6.11 0.26 -10.32
N THR A 39 -6.06 0.29 -11.65
CA THR A 39 -5.95 -0.89 -12.55
C THR A 39 -4.51 -1.23 -12.91
N GLY A 40 -3.57 -0.37 -12.53
CA GLY A 40 -2.16 -0.52 -12.82
C GLY A 40 -1.47 -1.56 -11.95
N PRO A 41 -0.13 -1.65 -12.07
CA PRO A 41 0.66 -2.59 -11.31
C PRO A 41 0.53 -2.35 -9.80
N VAL A 42 0.34 -3.44 -9.05
CA VAL A 42 0.34 -3.41 -7.59
C VAL A 42 1.66 -3.97 -7.07
N LEU A 43 2.32 -3.21 -6.19
CA LEU A 43 3.46 -3.71 -5.43
C LEU A 43 2.97 -4.54 -4.25
N THR A 44 3.53 -5.72 -4.08
CA THR A 44 3.19 -6.64 -2.99
C THR A 44 4.39 -6.83 -2.07
N PHE A 45 4.17 -6.68 -0.78
CA PHE A 45 5.18 -6.86 0.27
C PHE A 45 4.74 -7.94 1.25
N ASP A 46 5.70 -8.63 1.86
CA ASP A 46 5.39 -9.37 3.08
C ASP A 46 5.15 -8.37 4.25
N PRO A 47 4.36 -8.73 5.28
CA PRO A 47 4.04 -7.81 6.38
C PRO A 47 5.25 -7.32 7.19
N GLN A 48 6.32 -8.13 7.32
CA GLN A 48 7.55 -7.75 8.00
C GLN A 48 8.34 -6.73 7.18
N SER A 49 8.53 -6.96 5.88
CA SER A 49 9.20 -5.98 5.01
C SER A 49 8.43 -4.67 4.93
N TRP A 50 7.09 -4.73 4.88
CA TRP A 50 6.25 -3.53 4.91
C TRP A 50 6.46 -2.70 6.18
N ARG A 51 6.48 -3.33 7.36
CA ARG A 51 6.76 -2.64 8.63
C ARG A 51 8.15 -2.00 8.65
N ALA A 52 9.17 -2.71 8.15
CA ALA A 52 10.52 -2.21 8.07
C ALA A 52 10.60 -0.98 7.13
N PHE A 53 9.97 -1.06 5.96
CA PHE A 53 9.88 0.03 4.99
C PHE A 53 9.19 1.26 5.58
N VAL A 54 8.02 1.11 6.22
CA VAL A 54 7.32 2.25 6.85
C VAL A 54 8.15 2.86 7.97
N THR A 55 8.87 2.04 8.74
CA THR A 55 9.75 2.52 9.82
C THR A 55 10.92 3.33 9.28
N SER A 56 11.54 2.90 8.17
CA SER A 56 12.63 3.64 7.54
C SER A 56 12.13 4.92 6.87
N ALA A 57 10.99 4.87 6.19
CA ALA A 57 10.37 6.03 5.53
C ALA A 57 10.01 7.16 6.51
N LYS A 58 9.67 6.83 7.77
CA LYS A 58 9.36 7.83 8.82
C LYS A 58 10.59 8.57 9.37
N ARG A 59 11.80 8.06 9.15
CA ARG A 59 13.05 8.62 9.72
C ARG A 59 13.72 9.67 8.83
N ARG A 60 13.03 10.14 7.79
CA ARG A 60 13.60 11.01 6.76
C ARG A 60 13.04 12.42 6.81
#